data_AF-A0A1Y2JEI0-F1
#
_entry.id   AF-A0A1Y2JEI0-F1
#
_cell.length_a   1.000
_cell.length_b   1.000
_cell.length_c   1.000
_cell.angle_alpha   90.00
_cell.angle_beta   90.00
_cell.angle_gamma   90.00
#
_symmetry.space_group_name_H-M   'P 1'
#
loop_
_entity.id
_entity.type
_entity.pdbx_description
1 polymer ?
#
loop_
_entity_poly.entity_id
_entity_poly.type
_entity_poly.pdbx_seq_one_letter_code
_entity_poly.pdbx_strand_id
1 'polypeptide(L)'
;MRYGVSFRDPTAESASALRDRVAPLETVRGKTIALMDIGKMRGDEFIDRLEQLCAERGIKTLRYKKPTNTRVAPREMIKDIAEDCDAVIIALSDCGSCTSCSTHDLNDLDKKGLAGVSVLTTEFRQAFESQKASIGLDGAAVYVAHPLQNRTTAELHRWAEAAVDEILQMIARDQSKPKMRETA
;
A
#
# COMPACT_ATOMS: atom_id res chain seq x y z
N MET A 1 3.19 63.09 11.80
CA MET A 1 1.73 62.86 11.89
C MET A 1 1.30 62.04 10.68
N ARG A 2 0.51 60.96 10.91
CA ARG A 2 -0.15 60.02 9.95
C ARG A 2 0.73 58.86 9.43
N TYR A 3 0.55 57.66 10.02
CA TYR A 3 -0.26 56.49 9.58
C TYR A 3 0.42 55.72 8.44
N GLY A 4 0.95 54.50 8.69
CA GLY A 4 0.22 53.23 8.51
C GLY A 4 0.45 52.75 7.07
N VAL A 5 1.06 51.60 6.79
CA VAL A 5 0.46 50.26 6.94
C VAL A 5 1.58 49.24 7.10
N SER A 6 1.50 48.41 8.15
CA SER A 6 2.19 47.13 8.21
C SER A 6 1.55 46.24 7.15
N PHE A 7 2.21 46.12 5.99
CA PHE A 7 1.87 45.09 5.00
C PHE A 7 2.46 43.78 5.52
N ARG A 8 1.66 43.08 6.35
CA ARG A 8 1.90 41.67 6.62
C ARG A 8 1.62 40.92 5.33
N ASP A 9 2.62 40.23 4.83
CA ASP A 9 2.51 39.24 3.78
C ASP A 9 1.53 38.14 4.23
N PRO A 10 0.33 38.01 3.64
CA PRO A 10 -0.61 36.95 3.96
C PRO A 10 -0.52 35.88 2.87
N THR A 11 0.59 35.15 2.82
CA THR A 11 0.67 33.91 2.04
C THR A 11 1.38 32.82 2.84
N ALA A 12 0.88 32.56 4.05
CA ALA A 12 0.95 31.22 4.61
C ALA A 12 -0.25 30.45 4.03
N GLU A 13 -0.18 30.12 2.74
CA GLU A 13 -1.02 29.08 2.17
C GLU A 13 -0.60 27.79 2.87
N SER A 14 -1.36 27.43 3.90
CA SER A 14 -1.23 26.22 4.68
C SER A 14 -1.48 25.02 3.77
N ALA A 15 -0.47 24.62 2.98
CA ALA A 15 -0.37 23.26 2.52
C ALA A 15 -0.31 22.44 3.82
N SER A 16 -1.44 21.81 4.17
CA SER A 16 -1.51 20.87 5.27
C SER A 16 -0.37 19.89 5.06
N ALA A 17 0.70 20.00 5.87
CA ALA A 17 1.79 19.07 5.83
C ALA A 17 1.19 17.70 6.12
N LEU A 18 1.10 16.85 5.09
CA LEU A 18 0.60 15.50 5.28
C LEU A 18 1.46 14.83 6.34
N ARG A 19 0.83 14.05 7.21
CA ARG A 19 1.58 13.25 8.15
C ARG A 19 2.39 12.23 7.35
N ASP A 20 3.69 12.22 7.58
CA ASP A 20 4.58 11.22 7.00
C ASP A 20 4.09 9.81 7.38
N ARG A 21 4.12 8.92 6.39
CA ARG A 21 3.88 7.50 6.63
C ARG A 21 5.00 6.89 7.48
N VAL A 22 4.71 5.75 8.09
CA VAL A 22 5.72 4.92 8.74
C VAL A 22 6.83 4.58 7.75
N ALA A 23 8.07 4.76 8.21
CA ALA A 23 9.24 4.50 7.39
C ALA A 23 9.28 3.02 6.94
N PRO A 24 9.75 2.74 5.71
CA PRO A 24 10.01 1.37 5.28
C PRO A 24 10.92 0.64 6.27
N LEU A 25 10.70 -0.67 6.43
CA LEU A 25 11.57 -1.54 7.22
C LEU A 25 13.01 -1.49 6.69
N GLU A 26 13.99 -1.67 7.57
CA GLU A 26 15.39 -1.73 7.12
C GLU A 26 15.64 -2.98 6.27
N THR A 27 15.03 -4.12 6.61
CA THR A 27 15.14 -5.39 5.88
C THR A 27 13.86 -6.20 5.98
N VAL A 28 13.56 -7.03 4.98
CA VAL A 28 12.47 -8.03 5.02
C VAL A 28 12.86 -9.35 5.69
N ARG A 29 14.15 -9.54 6.03
CA ARG A 29 14.64 -10.78 6.62
C ARG A 29 14.09 -10.98 8.04
N GLY A 30 13.46 -12.13 8.28
CA GLY A 30 12.86 -12.46 9.57
C GLY A 30 11.64 -11.62 9.92
N LYS A 31 11.12 -10.85 8.97
CA LYS A 31 9.93 -10.02 9.10
C LYS A 31 8.72 -10.72 8.50
N THR A 32 7.54 -10.41 9.03
CA THR A 32 6.27 -10.93 8.52
C THR A 32 5.52 -9.84 7.77
N ILE A 33 5.16 -10.09 6.52
CA ILE A 33 4.42 -9.14 5.68
C ILE A 33 2.96 -9.59 5.53
N ALA A 34 2.03 -8.73 5.89
CA ALA A 34 0.61 -8.96 5.67
C ALA A 34 0.25 -8.73 4.19
N LEU A 35 -0.35 -9.73 3.55
CA LEU A 35 -0.99 -9.63 2.26
C LEU A 35 -2.49 -9.48 2.46
N MET A 36 -2.99 -8.26 2.29
CA MET A 36 -4.38 -7.90 2.56
C MET A 36 -5.17 -7.81 1.26
N ASP A 37 -6.01 -8.84 1.01
CA ASP A 37 -7.02 -8.86 -0.05
C ASP A 37 -8.20 -7.98 0.37
N ILE A 38 -8.52 -6.96 -0.44
CA ILE A 38 -9.67 -6.09 -0.19
C ILE A 38 -11.03 -6.78 -0.42
N GLY A 39 -11.06 -8.05 -0.82
CA GLY A 39 -12.27 -8.83 -1.05
C GLY A 39 -12.88 -8.55 -2.43
N LYS A 40 -12.05 -8.19 -3.41
CA LYS A 40 -12.49 -7.97 -4.78
C LYS A 40 -12.46 -9.31 -5.55
N MET A 41 -13.43 -9.51 -6.43
CA MET A 41 -13.42 -10.63 -7.38
C MET A 41 -12.08 -10.64 -8.14
N ARG A 42 -11.34 -11.76 -8.06
CA ARG A 42 -10.03 -11.99 -8.70
C ARG A 42 -8.85 -11.22 -8.09
N GLY A 43 -9.06 -10.55 -6.96
CA GLY A 43 -7.96 -10.01 -6.15
C GLY A 43 -7.12 -11.13 -5.53
N ASP A 44 -7.74 -12.26 -5.23
CA ASP A 44 -7.11 -13.47 -4.72
C ASP A 44 -6.03 -14.01 -5.67
N GLU A 45 -6.28 -14.04 -6.98
CA GLU A 45 -5.29 -14.49 -7.98
C GLU A 45 -4.02 -13.63 -8.00
N PHE A 46 -4.18 -12.32 -7.81
CA PHE A 46 -3.04 -11.40 -7.71
C PHE A 46 -2.27 -11.60 -6.40
N ILE A 47 -2.98 -11.77 -5.28
CA ILE A 47 -2.38 -12.02 -3.97
C ILE A 47 -1.68 -13.39 -3.95
N ASP A 48 -2.25 -14.42 -4.57
CA ASP A 48 -1.65 -15.77 -4.69
C ASP A 48 -0.28 -15.67 -5.35
N ARG A 49 -0.18 -14.90 -6.44
CA ARG A 49 1.10 -14.71 -7.13
C ARG A 49 2.08 -13.89 -6.28
N LEU A 50 1.62 -12.84 -5.61
CA LEU A 50 2.48 -12.07 -4.70
C LEU A 50 3.03 -12.92 -3.56
N GLU A 51 2.20 -13.79 -2.97
CA GLU A 51 2.63 -14.74 -1.92
C GLU A 51 3.74 -15.66 -2.43
N GLN A 52 3.57 -16.26 -3.61
CA GLN A 52 4.61 -17.09 -4.23
C GLN A 52 5.91 -16.31 -4.45
N LEU A 53 5.82 -15.10 -5.00
CA LEU A 53 6.99 -14.25 -5.26
C LEU A 53 7.70 -13.82 -3.96
N CYS A 54 6.96 -13.61 -2.87
CA CYS A 54 7.53 -13.33 -1.55
C CYS A 54 8.21 -14.58 -0.98
N ALA A 55 7.57 -15.74 -1.09
CA ALA A 55 8.12 -17.01 -0.62
C ALA A 55 9.40 -17.41 -1.38
N GLU A 56 9.46 -17.20 -2.70
CA GLU A 56 10.66 -17.38 -3.53
C GLU A 56 11.84 -16.51 -3.05
N ARG A 57 11.55 -15.34 -2.45
CA ARG A 57 12.53 -14.42 -1.85
C ARG A 57 12.83 -14.75 -0.38
N GLY A 58 12.19 -15.77 0.20
CA GLY A 58 12.33 -16.16 1.61
C GLY A 58 11.65 -15.20 2.58
N ILE A 59 10.67 -14.43 2.11
CA ILE A 59 9.88 -13.49 2.92
C ILE A 59 8.69 -14.23 3.52
N LYS A 60 8.46 -14.09 4.82
CA LYS A 60 7.29 -14.68 5.48
C LYS A 60 6.07 -13.80 5.24
N THR A 61 4.97 -14.40 4.78
CA THR A 61 3.72 -13.69 4.52
C THR A 61 2.55 -14.28 5.33
N LEU A 62 1.61 -13.42 5.72
CA LEU A 62 0.32 -13.80 6.31
C LEU A 62 -0.81 -13.19 5.49
N ARG A 63 -1.86 -13.96 5.23
CA ARG A 63 -2.97 -13.52 4.37
C ARG A 63 -4.16 -13.06 5.19
N TYR A 64 -4.68 -11.89 4.83
CA TYR A 64 -5.90 -11.34 5.40
C TYR A 64 -6.85 -10.99 4.28
N LYS A 65 -8.12 -11.36 4.42
CA LYS A 65 -9.13 -11.08 3.40
C LYS A 65 -10.31 -10.35 3.99
N LYS A 66 -10.57 -9.15 3.47
CA LYS A 66 -11.74 -8.37 3.84
C LYS A 66 -13.02 -9.07 3.37
N PRO A 67 -14.10 -9.01 4.17
CA PRO A 67 -15.39 -9.59 3.79
C PRO A 67 -16.02 -8.86 2.60
N THR A 68 -15.68 -7.59 2.38
CA THR A 68 -16.14 -6.79 1.25
C THR A 68 -15.16 -5.65 0.94
N ASN A 69 -15.07 -5.29 -0.33
CA ASN A 69 -14.30 -4.13 -0.82
C ASN A 69 -15.03 -2.79 -0.65
N THR A 70 -16.27 -2.80 -0.15
CA THR A 70 -17.12 -1.60 0.00
C THR A 70 -17.07 -0.98 1.40
N ARG A 71 -16.32 -1.56 2.33
CA ARG A 71 -16.16 -1.09 3.70
C ARG A 71 -14.69 -1.17 4.11
N VAL A 72 -14.30 -0.40 5.12
CA VAL A 72 -12.99 -0.53 5.77
C VAL A 72 -12.84 -1.92 6.41
N ALA A 73 -11.60 -2.34 6.64
CA ALA A 73 -11.30 -3.61 7.29
C ALA A 73 -11.91 -3.67 8.70
N PRO A 74 -12.35 -4.86 9.14
CA PRO A 74 -12.77 -5.06 10.52
C PRO A 74 -11.65 -4.66 11.48
N ARG A 75 -12.01 -4.04 12.61
CA ARG A 75 -11.03 -3.60 13.62
C ARG A 75 -10.19 -4.76 14.16
N GLU A 76 -10.79 -5.94 14.26
CA GLU A 76 -10.11 -7.17 14.67
C GLU A 76 -8.99 -7.52 13.68
N MET A 77 -9.28 -7.49 12.37
CA MET A 77 -8.27 -7.73 11.34
C MET A 77 -7.11 -6.73 11.40
N ILE A 78 -7.41 -5.44 11.59
CA ILE A 78 -6.36 -4.40 11.74
C ILE A 78 -5.51 -4.66 12.99
N LYS A 79 -6.13 -5.12 14.09
CA LYS A 79 -5.43 -5.50 15.32
C LYS A 79 -4.53 -6.70 15.08
N ASP A 80 -5.05 -7.77 14.48
CA ASP A 80 -4.29 -8.99 14.20
C ASP A 80 -3.10 -8.71 13.29
N ILE A 81 -3.31 -7.94 12.21
CA ILE A 81 -2.22 -7.51 11.32
C ILE A 81 -1.15 -6.73 12.12
N ALA A 82 -1.56 -5.83 13.00
CA ALA A 82 -0.62 -5.02 13.76
C ALA A 82 0.13 -5.79 14.86
N GLU A 83 -0.39 -6.93 15.31
CA GLU A 83 0.25 -7.80 16.30
C GLU A 83 1.20 -8.82 15.65
N ASP A 84 0.81 -9.36 14.50
CA ASP A 84 1.52 -10.49 13.86
C ASP A 84 2.47 -10.08 12.72
N CYS A 85 2.33 -8.86 12.19
CA CYS A 85 3.06 -8.40 11.01
C CYS A 85 3.84 -7.10 11.24
N ASP A 86 4.92 -6.93 10.47
CA ASP A 86 5.79 -5.75 10.50
C ASP A 86 5.46 -4.76 9.36
N ALA A 87 4.90 -5.27 8.26
CA ALA A 87 4.53 -4.48 7.08
C ALA A 87 3.25 -5.02 6.44
N VAL A 88 2.60 -4.21 5.60
CA VAL A 88 1.36 -4.58 4.92
C VAL A 88 1.33 -4.16 3.46
N ILE A 89 0.80 -5.06 2.62
CA ILE A 89 0.49 -4.83 1.20
C ILE A 89 -1.02 -4.97 1.05
N ILE A 90 -1.70 -3.88 0.69
CA ILE A 90 -3.14 -3.85 0.47
C ILE A 90 -3.41 -3.92 -1.03
N ALA A 91 -4.05 -4.98 -1.52
CA ALA A 91 -4.37 -5.12 -2.95
C ALA A 91 -5.73 -5.81 -3.18
N LEU A 92 -6.42 -5.62 -4.31
CA LEU A 92 -6.16 -4.66 -5.39
C LEU A 92 -7.36 -3.71 -5.54
N SER A 93 -7.11 -2.41 -5.51
CA SER A 93 -8.14 -1.38 -5.71
C SER A 93 -8.21 -0.90 -7.17
N ASP A 94 -9.39 -0.92 -7.79
CA ASP A 94 -9.63 -0.53 -9.20
C ASP A 94 -10.90 0.32 -9.38
N CYS A 95 -11.38 0.92 -8.30
CA CYS A 95 -12.63 1.65 -8.23
C CYS A 95 -12.54 2.76 -7.17
N GLY A 96 -13.36 3.80 -7.27
CA GLY A 96 -13.28 4.94 -6.35
C GLY A 96 -13.62 4.56 -4.90
N SER A 97 -14.65 3.74 -4.69
CA SER A 97 -15.08 3.32 -3.35
C SER A 97 -14.04 2.44 -2.66
N CYS A 98 -13.51 1.44 -3.38
CA CYS A 98 -12.47 0.57 -2.84
C CYS A 98 -11.16 1.34 -2.58
N THR A 99 -10.79 2.29 -3.45
CA THR A 99 -9.64 3.17 -3.23
C THR A 99 -9.77 3.96 -1.92
N SER A 100 -10.95 4.53 -1.66
CA SER A 100 -11.23 5.23 -0.39
C SER A 100 -11.08 4.29 0.80
N CYS A 101 -11.78 3.14 0.79
CA CYS A 101 -11.70 2.18 1.89
C CYS A 101 -10.27 1.67 2.14
N SER A 102 -9.50 1.32 1.10
CA SER A 102 -8.10 0.89 1.26
C SER A 102 -7.19 2.00 1.77
N THR A 103 -7.48 3.26 1.44
CA THR A 103 -6.70 4.41 1.94
C THR A 103 -6.94 4.63 3.43
N HIS A 104 -8.19 4.44 3.89
CA HIS A 104 -8.50 4.43 5.32
C HIS A 104 -7.84 3.25 6.06
N ASP A 105 -7.88 2.05 5.48
CA ASP A 105 -7.21 0.87 6.04
C ASP A 105 -5.70 1.09 6.19
N LEU A 106 -5.07 1.67 5.16
CA LEU A 106 -3.65 2.04 5.17
C LEU A 106 -3.35 3.02 6.32
N ASN A 107 -4.18 4.04 6.52
CA ASN A 107 -4.01 5.01 7.59
C ASN A 107 -4.15 4.40 8.99
N ASP A 108 -5.09 3.48 9.15
CA ASP A 108 -5.31 2.83 10.44
C ASP A 108 -4.14 1.90 10.80
N LEU A 109 -3.58 1.19 9.81
CA LEU A 109 -2.37 0.37 9.99
C LEU A 109 -1.11 1.21 10.19
N ASP A 110 -1.00 2.32 9.48
CA ASP A 110 0.10 3.26 9.63
C ASP A 110 0.12 3.89 11.04
N LYS A 111 -1.05 4.27 11.57
CA LYS A 111 -1.19 4.71 12.98
C LYS A 111 -0.83 3.64 14.00
N LYS A 112 -0.77 2.36 13.59
CA LYS A 112 -0.29 1.24 14.41
C LYS A 112 1.21 0.98 14.26
N GLY A 113 1.91 1.75 13.41
CA GLY A 113 3.35 1.65 13.23
C GLY A 113 3.79 0.67 12.14
N LEU A 114 2.89 0.27 11.23
CA LEU A 114 3.23 -0.64 10.13
C LEU A 114 3.64 0.13 8.88
N ALA A 115 4.73 -0.30 8.25
CA ALA A 115 5.09 0.14 6.91
C ALA A 115 4.10 -0.45 5.90
N GLY A 116 3.30 0.41 5.27
CA GLY A 116 2.21 -0.02 4.39
C GLY A 116 2.32 0.50 2.96
N VAL A 117 1.82 -0.30 2.01
CA VAL A 117 1.64 0.10 0.61
C VAL A 117 0.30 -0.37 0.06
N SER A 118 -0.38 0.49 -0.68
CA SER A 118 -1.58 0.13 -1.44
C SER A 118 -1.25 -0.16 -2.90
N VAL A 119 -1.83 -1.20 -3.47
CA VAL A 119 -1.73 -1.52 -4.89
C VAL A 119 -3.06 -1.18 -5.56
N LEU A 120 -3.00 -0.25 -6.52
CA LEU A 120 -4.18 0.24 -7.23
C LEU A 120 -3.97 0.19 -8.74
N THR A 121 -5.05 0.18 -9.51
CA THR A 121 -4.92 0.34 -10.97
C THR A 121 -4.63 1.81 -11.34
N THR A 122 -3.93 2.04 -12.45
CA THR A 122 -3.43 3.36 -12.89
C THR A 122 -4.48 4.48 -12.90
N GLU A 123 -5.71 4.17 -13.31
CA GLU A 123 -6.82 5.16 -13.41
C GLU A 123 -7.20 5.77 -12.06
N PHE A 124 -6.88 5.10 -10.95
CA PHE A 124 -7.26 5.55 -9.60
C PHE A 124 -6.14 6.26 -8.85
N ARG A 125 -5.05 6.62 -9.53
CA ARG A 125 -3.97 7.45 -8.95
C ARG A 125 -4.50 8.77 -8.39
N GLN A 126 -5.26 9.52 -9.18
CA GLN A 126 -5.80 10.80 -8.73
C GLN A 126 -6.76 10.62 -7.55
N ALA A 127 -7.60 9.58 -7.60
CA ALA A 127 -8.49 9.25 -6.50
C ALA A 127 -7.71 8.97 -5.21
N PHE A 128 -6.64 8.18 -5.27
CA PHE A 128 -5.78 7.90 -4.11
C PHE A 128 -5.12 9.18 -3.56
N GLU A 129 -4.57 10.04 -4.42
CA GLU A 129 -3.97 11.31 -3.99
C GLU A 129 -4.99 12.23 -3.30
N SER A 130 -6.20 12.35 -3.86
CA SER A 130 -7.27 13.11 -3.22
C SER A 130 -7.69 12.52 -1.87
N GLN A 131 -7.74 11.19 -1.75
CA GLN A 131 -8.05 10.54 -0.47
C GLN A 131 -6.96 10.79 0.56
N LYS A 132 -5.68 10.58 0.22
CA LYS A 132 -4.51 10.88 1.06
C LYS A 132 -4.54 12.30 1.61
N ALA A 133 -4.77 13.28 0.73
CA ALA A 133 -4.87 14.68 1.11
C ALA A 133 -6.03 14.92 2.08
N SER A 134 -7.18 14.31 1.82
CA SER A 134 -8.37 14.45 2.70
C SER A 134 -8.18 13.83 4.08
N ILE A 135 -7.39 12.75 4.20
CA ILE A 135 -7.15 12.06 5.48
C ILE A 135 -5.87 12.52 6.18
N GLY A 136 -5.04 13.32 5.51
CA GLY A 136 -3.79 13.86 6.03
C GLY A 136 -2.65 12.84 6.15
N LEU A 137 -2.59 11.82 5.29
CA LEU A 137 -1.55 10.78 5.28
C LEU A 137 -0.78 10.78 3.96
N ASP A 138 0.55 10.80 4.00
CA ASP A 138 1.38 10.57 2.81
C ASP A 138 1.66 9.07 2.55
N GLY A 139 0.59 8.32 2.28
CA GLY A 139 0.62 6.87 2.08
C GLY A 139 1.35 6.44 0.80
N ALA A 140 1.94 5.25 0.84
CA ALA A 140 2.58 4.63 -0.32
C ALA A 140 1.56 3.97 -1.26
N ALA A 141 1.78 4.09 -2.55
CA ALA A 141 1.04 3.31 -3.54
C ALA A 141 1.92 2.85 -4.71
N VAL A 142 1.61 1.66 -5.21
CA VAL A 142 2.12 1.10 -6.47
C VAL A 142 0.96 0.92 -7.44
N TYR A 143 1.21 1.18 -8.72
CA TYR A 143 0.17 1.21 -9.73
C TYR A 143 0.35 0.12 -10.77
N VAL A 144 -0.69 -0.70 -10.95
CA VAL A 144 -0.75 -1.74 -11.99
C VAL A 144 -1.72 -1.34 -13.10
N ALA A 145 -1.71 -2.05 -14.23
CA ALA A 145 -2.54 -1.69 -15.37
C ALA A 145 -4.06 -1.76 -15.08
N HIS A 146 -4.84 -1.09 -15.92
CA HIS A 146 -6.31 -1.02 -15.85
C HIS A 146 -6.93 -1.58 -17.16
N PRO A 147 -8.19 -2.05 -17.18
CA PRO A 147 -9.02 -2.50 -16.05
C PRO A 147 -8.64 -3.90 -15.58
N LEU A 148 -8.99 -4.25 -14.33
CA LEU A 148 -8.82 -5.60 -13.77
C LEU A 148 -9.81 -6.60 -14.39
N GLN A 149 -11.06 -6.18 -14.62
CA GLN A 149 -12.20 -7.06 -14.88
C GLN A 149 -12.02 -8.02 -16.07
N ASN A 150 -11.38 -7.55 -17.15
CA ASN A 150 -11.28 -8.30 -18.41
C ASN A 150 -9.95 -9.04 -18.59
N ARG A 151 -9.14 -9.15 -17.53
CA ARG A 151 -7.81 -9.78 -17.62
C ARG A 151 -7.88 -11.28 -17.47
N THR A 152 -6.85 -12.00 -17.87
CA THR A 152 -6.65 -13.42 -17.59
C THR A 152 -5.82 -13.60 -16.32
N THR A 153 -5.89 -14.76 -15.68
CA THR A 153 -5.00 -15.11 -14.54
C THR A 153 -3.54 -14.87 -14.87
N ALA A 154 -3.11 -15.27 -16.08
CA ALA A 154 -1.74 -15.05 -16.54
C ALA A 154 -1.38 -13.56 -16.65
N GLU A 155 -2.31 -12.70 -17.06
CA GLU A 155 -2.08 -11.24 -17.04
C GLU A 155 -1.97 -10.70 -15.62
N LEU A 156 -2.81 -11.16 -14.69
CA LEU A 156 -2.74 -10.75 -13.27
C LEU A 156 -1.43 -11.19 -12.63
N HIS A 157 -0.97 -12.41 -12.94
CA HIS A 157 0.33 -12.90 -12.48
C HIS A 157 1.47 -12.05 -13.04
N ARG A 158 1.42 -11.69 -14.33
CA ARG A 158 2.40 -10.77 -14.93
C ARG A 158 2.40 -9.40 -14.27
N TRP A 159 1.23 -8.89 -13.84
CA TRP A 159 1.16 -7.64 -13.10
C TRP A 159 1.82 -7.75 -11.73
N ALA A 160 1.58 -8.86 -11.01
CA ALA A 160 2.24 -9.12 -9.73
C ALA A 160 3.76 -9.25 -9.90
N GLU A 161 4.22 -9.98 -10.91
CA GLU A 161 5.64 -10.14 -11.25
C GLU A 161 6.32 -8.82 -11.62
N ALA A 162 5.63 -7.95 -12.37
CA ALA A 162 6.15 -6.65 -12.74
C ALA A 162 6.18 -5.67 -11.54
N ALA A 163 5.21 -5.76 -10.63
CA ALA A 163 5.05 -4.81 -9.54
C ALA A 163 5.76 -5.23 -8.23
N VAL A 164 6.07 -6.51 -8.02
CA VAL A 164 6.55 -7.02 -6.72
C VAL A 164 7.80 -6.30 -6.22
N ASP A 165 8.76 -6.02 -7.09
CA ASP A 165 10.01 -5.37 -6.67
C ASP A 165 9.74 -3.92 -6.24
N GLU A 166 8.83 -3.19 -6.90
CA GLU A 166 8.40 -1.84 -6.51
C GLU A 166 7.60 -1.87 -5.20
N ILE A 167 6.66 -2.81 -5.05
CA ILE A 167 5.84 -3.01 -3.85
C ILE A 167 6.75 -3.22 -2.64
N LEU A 168 7.71 -4.13 -2.77
CA LEU A 168 8.64 -4.45 -1.70
C LEU A 168 9.49 -3.23 -1.34
N GLN A 169 10.03 -2.49 -2.31
CA GLN A 169 10.80 -1.26 -2.06
C GLN A 169 10.02 -0.19 -1.29
N MET A 170 8.69 -0.15 -1.40
CA MET A 170 7.87 0.78 -0.62
C MET A 170 7.79 0.42 0.87
N ILE A 171 7.99 -0.86 1.23
CA ILE A 171 7.84 -1.34 2.60
C ILE A 171 9.14 -1.80 3.24
N ALA A 172 10.23 -2.00 2.48
CA ALA A 172 11.56 -2.16 3.05
C ALA A 172 12.71 -1.69 2.13
N ARG A 173 13.85 -1.37 2.73
CA ARG A 173 15.08 -0.93 2.02
C ARG A 173 15.91 -2.10 1.50
N ASP A 174 16.17 -3.11 2.34
CA ASP A 174 16.86 -4.33 1.94
C ASP A 174 15.87 -5.45 1.62
N GLN A 175 15.84 -5.80 0.33
CA GLN A 175 15.01 -6.86 -0.24
C GLN A 175 15.77 -8.15 -0.53
N SER A 176 17.03 -8.22 -0.07
CA SER A 176 17.98 -9.33 -0.20
C SER A 176 17.45 -10.56 -0.97
N LYS A 177 17.62 -10.56 -2.30
CA LYS A 177 17.54 -11.79 -3.10
C LYS A 177 18.52 -12.81 -2.51
N PRO A 178 18.18 -14.11 -2.36
CA PRO A 178 19.21 -15.11 -2.12
C PRO A 178 20.24 -14.97 -3.25
N LYS A 179 21.53 -14.85 -2.90
CA LYS A 179 22.62 -14.79 -3.88
C LYS A 179 22.41 -15.92 -4.89
N MET A 180 22.13 -15.55 -6.13
CA MET A 180 22.20 -16.47 -7.26
C MET A 180 23.63 -17.01 -7.24
N ARG A 181 23.79 -18.28 -6.89
CA ARG A 181 25.10 -18.94 -6.98
C ARG A 181 25.43 -18.97 -8.46
N GLU A 182 26.31 -18.07 -8.91
CA GLU A 182 27.12 -18.30 -10.11
C GLU A 182 27.81 -19.65 -9.89
N THR A 183 27.28 -20.66 -10.56
CA THR A 183 27.91 -21.97 -10.61
C THR A 183 28.84 -21.90 -11.81
N ALA A 184 30.12 -22.08 -11.50
CA ALA A 184 31.26 -22.09 -12.41
C ALA A 184 31.10 -23.07 -13.58
#